data_AF-A0A8H2JHW4-F1
#
_entry.id   AF-A0A8H2JHW4-F1
#
_cell.length_a   1.000
_cell.length_b   1.000
_cell.length_c   1.000
_cell.angle_alpha   90.00
_cell.angle_beta   90.00
_cell.angle_gamma   90.00
#
_symmetry.space_group_name_H-M   'P 1'
#
loop_
_entity.id
_entity.type
_entity.pdbx_description
1 polymer ?
#
loop_
_entity_poly.entity_id
_entity_poly.type
_entity_poly.pdbx_seq_one_letter_code
_entity_poly.pdbx_strand_id
1 'polypeptide(L)'
;MTVAPATETTLASDLLAVVARINRLANQRVRLPLPFAQARLLSTIEAEGRARISDLAALDHCSQPTMTTQVRRLEDAGLVSRTVDPDDARAVLISITPQGIATLAQVRADRGNAIDPFLAELDSTDRDTLAAAVEIMRGLLAAH
;
A
#
# COMPACT_ATOMS: atom_id res chain seq x y z
N MET A 1 -43.67 -18.25 -5.62
CA MET A 1 -42.33 -18.59 -5.10
C MET A 1 -41.34 -17.72 -5.88
N THR A 2 -41.01 -16.56 -5.33
CA THR A 2 -40.21 -15.53 -6.01
C THR A 2 -38.74 -15.92 -5.90
N VAL A 3 -38.14 -16.35 -7.01
CA VAL A 3 -36.69 -16.54 -7.09
C VAL A 3 -36.07 -15.15 -7.06
N ALA A 4 -35.31 -14.85 -5.99
CA ALA A 4 -34.55 -13.62 -5.90
C ALA A 4 -33.54 -13.56 -7.06
N PRO A 5 -33.36 -12.41 -7.73
CA PRO A 5 -32.34 -12.28 -8.77
C PRO A 5 -30.97 -12.54 -8.13
N ALA A 6 -30.18 -13.43 -8.75
CA ALA A 6 -28.77 -13.59 -8.41
C ALA A 6 -28.15 -12.18 -8.42
N THR A 7 -27.50 -11.80 -7.32
CA THR A 7 -26.84 -10.51 -7.22
C THR A 7 -25.71 -10.52 -8.25
N GLU A 8 -25.92 -9.89 -9.40
CA GLU A 8 -24.86 -9.69 -10.40
C GLU A 8 -23.71 -8.98 -9.67
N THR A 9 -22.61 -9.71 -9.49
CA THR A 9 -21.45 -9.14 -8.83
C THR A 9 -20.87 -8.09 -9.75
N THR A 10 -20.72 -6.87 -9.25
CA THR A 10 -20.20 -5.78 -10.06
C THR A 10 -18.71 -6.03 -10.35
N LEU A 11 -18.22 -5.51 -11.48
CA LEU A 11 -16.78 -5.53 -11.80
C LEU A 11 -15.93 -4.99 -10.64
N ALA A 12 -16.41 -3.98 -9.93
CA ALA A 12 -15.74 -3.41 -8.76
C ALA A 12 -15.61 -4.43 -7.61
N SER A 13 -16.68 -5.17 -7.30
CA SER A 13 -16.66 -6.19 -6.25
C SER A 13 -15.71 -7.34 -6.59
N ASP A 14 -15.72 -7.82 -7.84
CA ASP A 14 -14.81 -8.88 -8.30
C ASP A 14 -13.36 -8.41 -8.29
N LEU A 15 -13.10 -7.20 -8.78
CA LEU A 15 -11.77 -6.62 -8.78
C LEU A 15 -11.21 -6.51 -7.35
N LEU A 16 -11.97 -5.95 -6.42
CA LEU A 16 -11.55 -5.82 -5.02
C LEU A 16 -11.30 -7.20 -4.37
N ALA A 17 -12.15 -8.18 -4.65
CA ALA A 17 -11.98 -9.53 -4.12
C ALA A 17 -10.72 -10.22 -4.65
N VAL A 18 -10.46 -10.12 -5.96
CA VAL A 18 -9.27 -10.71 -6.61
C VAL A 18 -7.99 -10.01 -6.13
N VAL A 19 -7.96 -8.67 -6.14
CA VAL A 19 -6.82 -7.88 -5.67
C VAL A 19 -6.50 -8.18 -4.21
N ALA A 20 -7.50 -8.33 -3.34
CA ALA A 20 -7.29 -8.70 -1.94
C ALA A 20 -6.66 -10.10 -1.80
N ARG A 21 -7.07 -11.08 -2.64
CA ARG A 21 -6.49 -12.43 -2.64
C ARG A 21 -5.04 -12.43 -3.13
N ILE A 22 -4.74 -11.70 -4.20
CA ILE A 22 -3.36 -11.53 -4.71
C ILE A 22 -2.47 -10.86 -3.65
N ASN A 23 -2.94 -9.78 -3.02
CA ASN A 23 -2.17 -9.11 -1.96
C ASN A 23 -1.88 -10.03 -0.77
N ARG A 24 -2.87 -10.85 -0.37
CA ARG A 24 -2.70 -11.83 0.70
C ARG A 24 -1.65 -12.88 0.33
N LEU A 25 -1.71 -13.40 -0.89
CA LEU A 25 -0.74 -14.35 -1.43
C LEU A 25 0.68 -13.79 -1.41
N ALA A 26 0.85 -12.55 -1.91
CA ALA A 26 2.13 -11.84 -1.93
C ALA A 26 2.71 -11.66 -0.52
N ASN A 27 1.86 -11.46 0.49
CA ASN A 27 2.29 -11.23 1.87
C ASN A 27 2.57 -12.52 2.65
N GLN A 28 1.90 -13.63 2.35
CA GLN A 28 2.03 -14.90 3.09
C GLN A 28 3.32 -15.66 2.75
N ARG A 29 3.89 -15.44 1.56
CA ARG A 29 5.01 -16.21 1.03
C ARG A 29 6.37 -15.55 1.21
N VAL A 30 6.42 -14.40 1.89
CA VAL A 30 7.62 -13.59 1.96
C VAL A 30 7.90 -13.12 3.39
N ARG A 31 9.20 -13.09 3.73
CA ARG A 31 9.65 -12.48 4.99
C ARG A 31 10.06 -11.05 4.70
N LEU A 32 9.13 -10.12 4.93
CA LEU A 32 9.38 -8.71 4.71
C LEU A 32 10.42 -8.14 5.70
N PRO A 33 11.20 -7.13 5.29
CA PRO A 33 12.11 -6.41 6.18
C PRO A 33 11.38 -5.63 7.30
N LEU A 34 10.08 -5.40 7.15
CA LEU A 34 9.21 -4.80 8.16
C LEU A 34 7.79 -5.37 8.12
N PRO A 35 7.02 -5.32 9.22
CA PRO A 35 5.62 -5.72 9.24
C PRO A 35 4.80 -5.02 8.16
N PHE A 36 3.85 -5.74 7.54
CA PHE A 36 3.04 -5.22 6.42
C PHE A 36 2.32 -3.90 6.76
N ALA A 37 1.78 -3.77 7.97
CA ALA A 37 1.12 -2.54 8.40
C ALA A 37 2.08 -1.32 8.40
N GLN A 38 3.33 -1.54 8.78
CA GLN A 38 4.37 -0.50 8.74
C GLN A 38 4.81 -0.20 7.31
N ALA A 39 4.97 -1.22 6.46
CA ALA A 39 5.26 -1.03 5.04
C ALA A 39 4.15 -0.23 4.33
N ARG A 40 2.88 -0.50 4.67
CA ARG A 40 1.73 0.25 4.15
C ARG A 40 1.79 1.71 4.58
N LEU A 41 2.00 1.98 5.87
CA LEU A 41 2.14 3.36 6.37
C LEU A 41 3.32 4.09 5.72
N LEU A 42 4.47 3.42 5.59
CA LEU A 42 5.65 3.99 4.94
C LEU A 42 5.37 4.34 3.46
N SER A 43 4.60 3.49 2.75
CA SER A 43 4.15 3.79 1.39
C SER A 43 3.18 4.96 1.31
N THR A 44 2.31 5.13 2.31
CA THR A 44 1.44 6.31 2.39
C THR A 44 2.27 7.59 2.60
N ILE A 45 3.24 7.56 3.52
CA ILE A 45 4.13 8.71 3.77
C ILE A 45 4.95 9.07 2.52
N GLU A 46 5.42 8.07 1.76
CA GLU A 46 6.10 8.31 0.49
C GLU A 46 5.19 9.00 -0.54
N ALA A 47 3.94 8.55 -0.67
CA ALA A 47 2.98 9.11 -1.62
C ALA A 47 2.60 10.56 -1.29
N GLU A 48 2.41 10.87 0.01
CA GLU A 48 2.13 12.23 0.47
C GLU A 48 3.38 13.14 0.41
N GLY A 49 4.59 12.56 0.38
CA GLY A 49 5.88 13.23 0.49
C GLY A 49 6.18 13.76 1.90
N ARG A 50 5.26 14.53 2.48
CA ARG A 50 5.27 15.01 3.87
C ARG A 50 3.85 15.06 4.42
N ALA A 51 3.62 14.52 5.62
CA ALA A 51 2.29 14.49 6.22
C ALA A 51 2.33 14.72 7.74
N ARG A 52 1.28 15.34 8.30
CA ARG A 52 1.11 15.40 9.76
C ARG A 52 0.54 14.09 10.28
N ILE A 53 0.77 13.80 11.57
CA ILE A 53 0.21 12.59 12.22
C ILE A 53 -1.32 12.55 12.12
N SER A 54 -1.99 13.71 12.21
CA SER A 54 -3.45 13.80 12.06
C SER A 54 -3.93 13.33 10.69
N ASP A 55 -3.19 13.70 9.65
CA ASP A 55 -3.57 13.43 8.26
C ASP A 55 -3.36 11.95 7.97
N LEU A 56 -2.21 11.40 8.41
CA LEU A 56 -1.94 9.96 8.36
C LEU A 56 -2.99 9.16 9.12
N ALA A 57 -3.42 9.61 10.31
CA ALA A 57 -4.45 8.93 11.09
C ALA A 57 -5.81 8.93 10.37
N ALA A 58 -6.16 10.04 9.73
CA ALA A 58 -7.38 10.15 8.93
C ALA A 58 -7.35 9.22 7.70
N LEU A 59 -6.24 9.22 6.95
CA LEU A 59 -6.01 8.35 5.79
C LEU A 59 -6.03 6.87 6.17
N ASP A 60 -5.46 6.51 7.33
CA ASP A 60 -5.42 5.13 7.81
C ASP A 60 -6.71 4.68 8.52
N HIS A 61 -7.66 5.60 8.70
CA HIS A 61 -8.87 5.40 9.49
C HIS A 61 -8.59 4.88 10.91
N CYS A 62 -7.54 5.39 11.57
CA CYS A 62 -7.17 5.02 12.92
C CYS A 62 -7.17 6.22 13.88
N SER A 63 -7.03 5.97 15.18
CA SER A 63 -6.88 7.05 16.16
C SER A 63 -5.47 7.68 16.09
N GLN A 64 -5.37 8.96 16.45
CA GLN A 64 -4.10 9.68 16.50
C GLN A 64 -3.05 9.04 17.44
N PRO A 65 -3.41 8.50 18.62
CA PRO A 65 -2.45 7.77 19.47
C PRO A 65 -1.92 6.49 18.80
N THR A 66 -2.77 5.77 18.06
CA THR A 66 -2.36 4.60 17.27
C THR A 66 -1.37 5.01 16.20
N MET A 67 -1.68 6.07 15.44
CA MET A 67 -0.78 6.56 14.39
C MET A 67 0.55 7.04 14.95
N THR A 68 0.54 7.79 16.06
CA THR A 68 1.76 8.21 16.77
C THR A 68 2.67 7.03 17.10
N THR A 69 2.08 5.92 17.55
CA THR A 69 2.81 4.69 17.88
C THR A 69 3.42 4.05 16.64
N GLN A 70 2.69 3.99 15.53
CA GLN A 70 3.19 3.41 14.28
C GLN A 70 4.32 4.24 13.68
N VAL A 71 4.15 5.57 13.63
CA VAL A 71 5.18 6.51 13.16
C VAL A 71 6.43 6.41 14.02
N ARG A 72 6.30 6.36 15.35
CA ARG A 72 7.45 6.19 16.24
C ARG A 72 8.23 4.92 15.94
N ARG A 73 7.57 3.79 15.64
CA ARG A 73 8.28 2.55 15.28
C ARG A 73 9.05 2.68 13.97
N LEU A 74 8.51 3.40 12.97
CA LEU A 74 9.22 3.67 11.72
C LEU A 74 10.42 4.59 11.96
N GLU A 75 10.27 5.58 12.85
CA GLU A 75 11.32 6.52 13.22
C GLU A 75 12.45 5.83 14.01
N ASP A 76 12.11 5.00 15.00
CA ASP A 76 13.05 4.18 15.76
C ASP A 76 13.84 3.22 14.83
N ALA A 77 13.24 2.81 13.70
CA ALA A 77 13.88 2.00 12.67
C ALA A 77 14.66 2.84 11.62
N GLY A 78 14.70 4.17 11.74
CA GLY A 78 15.39 5.08 10.82
C GLY A 78 14.70 5.27 9.46
N LEU A 79 13.45 4.84 9.31
CA LEU A 79 12.74 4.82 8.02
C LEU A 79 11.98 6.13 7.73
N VAL A 80 11.67 6.90 8.77
CA VAL A 80 11.04 8.23 8.65
C VAL A 80 11.77 9.22 9.55
N SER A 81 11.57 10.50 9.29
CA SER A 81 12.08 11.61 10.08
C SER A 81 10.97 12.59 10.44
N ARG A 82 11.16 13.31 11.55
CA ARG A 82 10.29 14.39 12.01
C ARG A 82 10.96 15.73 11.81
N THR A 83 10.24 16.66 11.20
CA THR A 83 10.64 18.06 11.10
C THR A 83 9.55 18.95 11.64
N VAL A 84 9.92 20.05 12.30
CA VAL A 84 8.96 21.11 12.66
C VAL A 84 8.34 21.64 11.37
N ASP A 85 7.03 21.86 11.38
CA ASP A 85 6.35 22.48 10.25
C ASP A 85 6.77 23.96 10.14
N PRO A 86 7.35 24.40 9.01
CA PRO A 86 7.80 25.78 8.85
C PRO A 86 6.67 26.81 8.95
N ASP A 87 5.43 26.39 8.68
CA ASP A 87 4.25 27.27 8.70
C ASP A 87 3.51 27.22 10.05
N ASP A 88 3.81 26.24 10.90
CA ASP A 88 3.25 26.08 12.24
C ASP A 88 4.25 25.39 13.18
N ALA A 89 4.94 26.17 14.02
CA ALA A 89 5.94 25.65 14.95
C ALA A 89 5.39 24.64 15.98
N ARG A 90 4.06 24.49 16.11
CA ARG A 90 3.41 23.50 16.97
C ARG A 90 3.11 22.19 16.24
N ALA A 91 3.19 22.17 14.91
CA ALA A 91 2.98 20.99 14.09
C ALA A 91 4.31 20.32 13.72
N VAL A 92 4.23 19.00 13.50
CA VAL A 92 5.35 18.17 13.08
C VAL A 92 4.96 17.46 11.79
N LEU A 93 5.86 17.51 10.82
CA LEU A 93 5.76 16.82 9.55
C LEU A 93 6.60 15.55 9.60
N ILE A 94 6.01 14.46 9.11
CA ILE A 94 6.66 13.16 8.93
C ILE A 94 7.04 13.02 7.47
N SER A 95 8.30 12.67 7.20
CA SER A 95 8.80 12.43 5.84
C SER A 95 9.62 11.14 5.79
N ILE A 96 9.57 10.44 4.66
CA ILE A 96 10.35 9.22 4.45
C ILE A 96 11.85 9.54 4.32
N THR A 97 12.71 8.72 4.91
CA THR A 97 14.18 8.86 4.77
C THR A 97 14.68 8.11 3.54
N PRO A 98 15.93 8.35 3.08
CA PRO A 98 16.54 7.51 2.04
C PRO A 98 16.58 6.01 2.39
N GLN A 99 16.81 5.68 3.66
CA GLN A 99 16.73 4.30 4.15
C GLN A 99 15.29 3.77 4.07
N GLY A 100 14.29 4.60 4.38
CA GLY A 100 12.88 4.28 4.22
C GLY A 100 12.52 3.94 2.78
N ILE A 101 12.96 4.76 1.81
CA ILE A 101 12.74 4.54 0.37
C ILE A 101 13.36 3.20 -0.05
N ALA A 102 14.62 2.95 0.30
CA ALA A 102 15.30 1.70 -0.03
C ALA A 102 14.60 0.47 0.58
N THR A 103 14.18 0.58 1.84
CA THR A 103 13.44 -0.48 2.54
C THR A 103 12.10 -0.77 1.87
N LEU A 104 11.37 0.28 1.48
CA LEU A 104 10.09 0.14 0.80
C LEU A 104 10.25 -0.45 -0.61
N ALA A 105 11.30 -0.07 -1.33
CA ALA A 105 11.66 -0.69 -2.60
C ALA A 105 11.93 -2.20 -2.44
N GLN A 106 12.66 -2.59 -1.38
CA GLN A 106 12.89 -4.00 -1.08
C GLN A 106 11.58 -4.74 -0.78
N VAL A 107 10.67 -4.16 0.01
CA VAL A 107 9.33 -4.75 0.23
C VAL A 107 8.59 -4.97 -1.08
N ARG A 108 8.61 -3.98 -1.99
CA ARG A 108 7.93 -4.07 -3.29
C ARG A 108 8.52 -5.20 -4.13
N ALA A 109 9.84 -5.30 -4.20
CA ALA A 109 10.55 -6.36 -4.91
C ALA A 109 10.24 -7.74 -4.31
N ASP A 110 10.35 -7.88 -2.99
CA ASP A 110 10.06 -9.11 -2.25
C ASP A 110 8.63 -9.63 -2.51
N ARG A 111 7.65 -8.72 -2.50
CA ARG A 111 6.25 -9.05 -2.81
C ARG A 111 6.05 -9.40 -4.28
N GLY A 112 6.75 -8.73 -5.20
CA GLY A 112 6.75 -9.06 -6.63
C GLY A 112 7.30 -10.46 -6.90
N ASN A 113 8.48 -10.76 -6.35
CA ASN A 113 9.15 -12.06 -6.47
C ASN A 113 8.27 -13.22 -5.94
N ALA A 114 7.44 -12.97 -4.93
CA ALA A 114 6.50 -13.96 -4.42
C ALA A 114 5.35 -14.30 -5.40
N ILE A 115 5.07 -13.43 -6.36
CA ILE A 115 4.01 -13.57 -7.37
C ILE A 115 4.56 -14.03 -8.73
N ASP A 116 5.81 -13.71 -9.05
CA ASP A 116 6.45 -14.05 -10.33
C ASP A 116 6.30 -15.51 -10.78
N PRO A 117 6.40 -16.54 -9.90
CA PRO A 117 6.19 -17.92 -10.32
C PRO A 117 4.80 -18.19 -10.89
N PHE A 118 3.76 -17.56 -10.34
CA PHE A 118 2.39 -17.72 -10.85
C PHE A 118 2.21 -17.00 -12.18
N LEU A 119 2.84 -15.83 -12.34
CA LEU A 119 2.83 -15.13 -13.62
C LEU A 119 3.61 -15.91 -14.67
N ALA A 120 4.68 -16.63 -14.30
CA ALA A 120 5.48 -17.46 -15.21
C ALA A 120 4.70 -18.64 -15.82
N GLU A 121 3.63 -19.10 -15.16
CA GLU A 121 2.75 -20.17 -15.65
C GLU A 121 1.76 -19.72 -16.74
N LEU A 122 1.56 -18.39 -16.89
CA LEU A 122 0.67 -17.83 -17.90
C LEU A 122 1.31 -17.84 -19.28
N ASP A 123 0.48 -18.07 -20.30
CA ASP A 123 0.88 -17.85 -21.68
C ASP A 123 1.09 -16.35 -21.99
N SER A 124 1.64 -16.05 -23.16
CA SER A 124 1.94 -14.67 -23.56
C SER A 124 0.68 -13.81 -23.68
N THR A 125 -0.45 -14.38 -24.12
CA THR A 125 -1.70 -13.64 -24.34
C THR A 125 -2.30 -13.18 -23.01
N ASP A 126 -2.34 -14.08 -22.04
CA ASP A 126 -2.83 -13.76 -20.69
C ASP A 126 -1.90 -12.76 -19.99
N ARG A 127 -0.58 -12.89 -20.16
CA ARG A 127 0.40 -11.95 -19.62
C ARG A 127 0.22 -10.54 -20.20
N ASP A 128 0.06 -10.43 -21.51
CA ASP A 128 -0.15 -9.14 -22.19
C ASP A 128 -1.48 -8.50 -21.75
N THR A 129 -2.52 -9.32 -21.58
CA THR A 129 -3.83 -8.88 -21.08
C THR A 129 -3.74 -8.34 -19.65
N LEU A 130 -3.03 -9.05 -18.76
CA LEU A 130 -2.80 -8.57 -17.39
C LEU A 130 -1.97 -7.29 -17.36
N ALA A 131 -0.95 -7.17 -18.22
CA ALA A 131 -0.16 -5.94 -18.33
C ALA A 131 -1.03 -4.75 -18.75
N ALA A 132 -1.89 -4.93 -19.76
CA ALA A 132 -2.85 -3.91 -20.17
C ALA A 132 -3.84 -3.54 -19.05
N ALA A 133 -4.36 -4.53 -18.32
CA ALA A 133 -5.25 -4.30 -17.18
C ALA A 133 -4.57 -3.50 -16.06
N VAL A 134 -3.29 -3.75 -15.78
CA VAL A 134 -2.50 -2.97 -14.81
C VAL A 134 -2.43 -1.50 -15.20
N GLU A 135 -2.22 -1.19 -16.48
CA GLU A 135 -2.18 0.20 -16.94
C GLU A 135 -3.54 0.90 -16.83
N ILE A 136 -4.64 0.18 -17.11
CA ILE A 136 -6.00 0.70 -16.86
C ILE A 136 -6.18 1.02 -15.37
N MET A 137 -5.77 0.13 -14.47
CA MET A 137 -5.85 0.34 -13.02
C MET A 137 -4.99 1.52 -12.55
N ARG A 138 -3.79 1.71 -13.10
CA ARG A 138 -2.95 2.90 -12.83
C ARG A 138 -3.67 4.18 -13.24
N GLY A 139 -4.29 4.20 -14.41
CA GLY A 139 -5.06 5.35 -14.90
C GLY A 139 -6.23 5.71 -13.99
N LEU A 140 -6.94 4.71 -13.44
CA LEU A 140 -8.03 4.91 -12.47
C LEU A 140 -7.51 5.57 -11.19
N LEU A 141 -6.39 5.08 -10.65
CA LEU A 141 -5.82 5.57 -9.39
C LEU A 141 -5.14 6.95 -9.51
N ALA A 142 -4.68 7.35 -10.69
CA ALA A 142 -4.10 8.68 -10.91
C ALA A 142 -5.17 9.76 -11.09
N ALA A 143 -6.41 9.39 -11.37
CA ALA A 143 -7.53 10.31 -11.59
C ALA A 143 -8.27 10.71 -10.30
N HIS A 144 -7.85 10.16 -9.15
CA HIS A 144 -8.45 10.33 -7.83
C HIS A 144 -7.36 10.54 -6.78
#